data_AF-A0A124FRE1-F1
#
_entry.id   AF-A0A124FRE1-F1
#
_cell.length_a   1.000
_cell.length_b   1.000
_cell.length_c   1.000
_cell.angle_alpha   90.00
_cell.angle_beta   90.00
_cell.angle_gamma   90.00
#
_symmetry.space_group_name_H-M   'P 1'
#
loop_
_entity.id
_entity.type
_entity.pdbx_description
1 polymer ?
#
loop_
_entity_poly.entity_id
_entity_poly.type
_entity_poly.pdbx_seq_one_letter_code
_entity_poly.pdbx_strand_id
1 'polypeptide(L)'
;MLVLFFFSLSAAAITFGIAYSYGVRLPVLFLTRAFKSDTWISDNELHAEVDEEEVPPAARKIIWYPLRTILFLAETYIQAGWGAYCVLRAYEAISKAGLQSGWGYHTAAFLLCVGALGYLARKEPRKDLLSIVQSCIGMGSYLVFCITPGALATYYPWLLGFFK
;
A
#
# COMPACT_ATOMS: atom_id res chain seq x y z
N MET A 1 5.24 -23.97 17.38
CA MET A 1 4.95 -23.50 15.99
C MET A 1 4.68 -21.99 15.92
N LEU A 2 3.88 -21.41 16.81
CA LEU A 2 3.55 -19.98 16.81
C LEU A 2 4.78 -19.04 16.78
N VAL A 3 5.84 -19.37 17.53
CA VAL A 3 7.08 -18.58 17.56
C VAL A 3 7.75 -18.52 16.18
N LEU A 4 7.86 -19.66 15.49
CA LEU A 4 8.43 -19.72 14.14
C LEU A 4 7.56 -18.96 13.13
N PHE A 5 6.24 -19.05 13.26
CA PHE A 5 5.31 -18.25 12.48
C PHE A 5 5.55 -16.75 12.68
N PHE A 6 5.68 -16.31 13.93
CA PHE A 6 5.92 -14.91 14.26
C PHE A 6 7.24 -14.40 13.67
N PHE A 7 8.33 -15.15 13.80
CA PHE A 7 9.62 -14.80 13.18
C PHE A 7 9.54 -14.74 11.66
N SER A 8 8.91 -15.74 11.04
CA SER A 8 8.73 -15.76 9.58
C SER A 8 7.90 -14.58 9.09
N LEU A 9 6.81 -14.25 9.77
CA LEU A 9 5.94 -13.16 9.37
C LEU A 9 6.58 -11.79 9.66
N SER A 10 7.40 -11.68 10.71
CA SER A 10 8.18 -10.48 11.01
C SER A 10 9.24 -10.22 9.94
N ALA A 11 9.94 -11.27 9.50
CA ALA A 11 10.88 -11.18 8.39
C ALA A 11 10.17 -10.73 7.10
N ALA A 12 9.00 -11.32 6.80
CA ALA A 12 8.19 -10.91 5.66
C ALA A 12 7.72 -9.45 5.78
N ALA A 13 7.38 -8.97 6.99
CA ALA A 13 6.97 -7.59 7.24
C ALA A 13 8.10 -6.59 6.97
N ILE A 14 9.32 -6.91 7.39
CA ILE A 14 10.51 -6.10 7.10
C ILE A 14 10.78 -6.08 5.60
N THR A 15 10.77 -7.25 4.94
CA THR A 15 10.98 -7.37 3.50
C THR A 15 9.93 -6.59 2.72
N PHE A 16 8.66 -6.69 3.10
CA PHE A 16 7.58 -5.91 2.51
C PHE A 16 7.81 -4.41 2.69
N GLY A 17 8.18 -3.97 3.89
CA GLY A 17 8.44 -2.55 4.15
C GLY A 17 9.58 -1.98 3.32
N ILE A 18 10.66 -2.74 3.13
CA ILE A 18 11.78 -2.38 2.26
C ILE A 18 11.32 -2.35 0.80
N ALA A 19 10.73 -3.45 0.32
CA ALA A 19 10.28 -3.57 -1.07
C ALA A 19 9.26 -2.48 -1.45
N TYR A 20 8.31 -2.19 -0.56
CA TYR A 20 7.35 -1.10 -0.76
C TYR A 20 8.04 0.27 -0.80
N SER A 21 8.99 0.52 0.11
CA SER A 21 9.68 1.81 0.18
C SER A 21 10.48 2.11 -1.10
N TYR A 22 11.20 1.10 -1.61
CA TYR A 22 12.04 1.28 -2.80
C TYR A 22 11.27 1.10 -4.11
N GLY A 23 10.40 0.10 -4.21
CA GLY A 23 9.72 -0.28 -5.44
C GLY A 23 8.45 0.50 -5.75
N VAL A 24 7.79 1.05 -4.72
CA VAL A 24 6.51 1.76 -4.89
C VAL A 24 6.65 3.21 -4.49
N ARG A 25 7.08 3.45 -3.25
CA ARG A 25 7.03 4.77 -2.64
C ARG A 25 8.01 5.76 -3.25
N LEU A 26 9.27 5.36 -3.47
CA LEU A 26 10.26 6.23 -4.12
C LEU A 26 9.82 6.67 -5.53
N PRO A 27 9.40 5.76 -6.43
CA PRO A 27 8.85 6.14 -7.73
C PRO A 27 7.65 7.07 -7.64
N VAL A 28 6.70 6.79 -6.74
CA VAL A 28 5.51 7.64 -6.56
C VAL A 28 5.90 9.04 -6.08
N LEU A 29 6.85 9.16 -5.14
CA LEU A 29 7.35 10.44 -4.68
C LEU A 29 8.12 11.18 -5.77
N PHE A 30 8.91 10.47 -6.59
CA PHE A 30 9.60 11.04 -7.73
C PHE A 30 8.61 11.62 -8.75
N LEU A 31 7.61 10.84 -9.18
CA LEU A 31 6.56 11.30 -10.08
C LEU A 31 5.78 12.47 -9.48
N THR A 32 5.42 12.38 -8.20
CA THR A 32 4.72 13.47 -7.53
C THR A 32 5.55 14.75 -7.50
N ARG A 33 6.86 14.67 -7.28
CA ARG A 33 7.75 15.84 -7.31
C ARG A 33 7.91 16.40 -8.72
N ALA A 34 8.12 15.53 -9.71
CA ALA A 34 8.29 15.92 -11.12
C ALA A 34 7.04 16.62 -11.70
N PHE A 35 5.85 16.30 -11.20
CA PHE A 35 4.61 16.97 -11.61
C PHE A 35 4.19 18.14 -10.68
N LYS A 36 4.73 18.21 -9.45
CA LYS A 36 4.39 19.26 -8.46
C LYS A 36 5.36 20.45 -8.46
N SER A 37 6.63 20.31 -8.87
CA SER A 37 7.61 21.43 -8.84
C SER A 37 7.14 22.66 -9.63
N ASP A 38 6.30 22.48 -10.65
CA ASP A 38 5.90 23.60 -11.52
C ASP A 38 4.54 24.20 -11.14
N THR A 39 3.88 23.64 -10.10
CA THR A 39 2.56 24.14 -9.65
C THR A 39 2.64 25.32 -8.67
N TRP A 40 3.83 25.63 -8.12
CA TRP A 40 4.03 26.83 -7.28
C TRP A 40 4.31 28.11 -8.09
N ILE A 41 4.70 28.00 -9.37
CA ILE A 41 4.96 29.17 -10.24
C ILE A 41 3.66 29.70 -10.87
N SER A 42 2.64 28.86 -11.03
CA SER A 42 1.39 29.23 -11.71
C SER A 42 0.44 30.12 -10.90
N ASP A 43 0.61 30.26 -9.59
CA ASP A 43 -0.27 31.10 -8.77
C ASP A 43 0.28 32.52 -8.54
N ASN A 44 1.51 32.83 -9.00
CA ASN A 44 2.14 34.11 -8.63
C ASN A 44 2.82 34.95 -9.73
N GLU A 45 2.99 34.51 -10.97
CA GLU A 45 3.64 35.36 -12.00
C GLU A 45 2.88 35.25 -13.33
N LEU A 46 1.87 36.11 -13.55
CA LEU A 46 2.00 37.28 -14.42
C LEU A 46 3.48 37.67 -14.66
N HIS A 47 3.92 37.56 -15.93
CA HIS A 47 5.25 37.91 -16.48
C HIS A 47 6.32 36.81 -16.49
N ALA A 48 6.51 36.16 -17.65
CA ALA A 48 7.76 36.20 -18.42
C ALA A 48 7.68 35.19 -19.58
N GLU A 49 7.94 35.70 -20.79
CA GLU A 49 8.20 34.92 -22.00
C GLU A 49 9.48 34.08 -21.83
N VAL A 50 9.48 32.81 -22.26
CA VAL A 50 10.55 32.15 -23.04
C VAL A 50 9.97 30.88 -23.65
N ASP A 51 10.22 30.69 -24.95
CA ASP A 51 10.01 29.47 -25.73
C ASP A 51 10.80 28.28 -25.16
N GLU A 52 10.08 27.28 -24.63
CA GLU A 52 10.43 25.87 -24.78
C GLU A 52 9.17 25.16 -25.29
N GLU A 53 9.34 24.16 -26.15
CA GLU A 53 8.28 23.36 -26.76
C GLU A 53 7.60 22.48 -25.70
N GLU A 54 6.92 23.13 -24.75
CA GLU A 54 6.33 22.55 -23.56
C GLU A 54 4.88 22.16 -23.83
N VAL A 55 4.54 20.92 -23.48
CA VAL A 55 3.17 20.42 -23.45
C VAL A 55 2.28 21.43 -22.71
N PRO A 56 1.18 21.93 -23.31
CA PRO A 56 0.44 23.05 -22.77
C PRO A 56 0.05 22.80 -21.31
N PRO A 57 0.20 23.80 -20.41
CA PRO A 57 0.05 23.62 -18.96
C PRO A 57 -1.34 23.09 -18.56
N ALA A 58 -2.36 23.29 -19.41
CA ALA A 58 -3.68 22.68 -19.27
C ALA A 58 -3.68 21.16 -19.51
N ALA A 59 -3.00 20.67 -20.54
CA ALA A 59 -2.88 19.24 -20.85
C ALA A 59 -2.13 18.49 -19.73
N ARG A 60 -1.10 19.12 -19.15
CA ARG A 60 -0.34 18.54 -18.03
C ARG A 60 -1.21 18.39 -16.76
N LYS A 61 -2.07 19.36 -16.45
CA LYS A 61 -3.06 19.25 -15.34
C LYS A 61 -4.09 18.14 -15.61
N ILE A 62 -4.57 18.03 -16.84
CA ILE A 62 -5.51 16.97 -17.26
C ILE A 62 -4.87 15.57 -17.13
N ILE A 63 -3.57 15.42 -17.39
CA ILE A 63 -2.86 14.15 -17.24
C ILE A 63 -2.53 13.85 -15.77
N TRP A 64 -2.23 14.88 -14.96
CA TRP A 64 -1.82 14.70 -13.58
C TRP A 64 -2.92 14.14 -12.67
N TYR A 65 -4.17 14.61 -12.78
CA TYR A 65 -5.28 14.12 -11.96
C TYR A 65 -5.55 12.60 -12.10
N PRO A 66 -5.74 12.04 -13.31
CA PRO A 66 -5.94 10.61 -13.48
C PRO A 66 -4.68 9.83 -13.06
N LEU A 67 -3.48 10.35 -13.35
CA LEU A 67 -2.23 9.72 -12.90
C LEU A 67 -2.17 9.62 -11.37
N ARG A 68 -2.52 10.70 -10.65
CA ARG A 68 -2.58 10.71 -9.18
C ARG A 68 -3.56 9.67 -8.65
N THR A 69 -4.73 9.54 -9.28
CA THR A 69 -5.73 8.52 -8.89
C THR A 69 -5.21 7.10 -9.13
N ILE A 70 -4.54 6.84 -10.27
CA ILE A 70 -3.95 5.54 -10.56
C ILE A 70 -2.86 5.19 -9.55
N LEU A 71 -1.96 6.15 -9.23
CA LEU A 71 -0.92 5.94 -8.23
C LEU A 71 -1.54 5.64 -6.85
N PHE A 72 -2.56 6.40 -6.44
CA PHE A 72 -3.28 6.14 -5.20
C PHE A 72 -3.92 4.75 -5.16
N LEU A 73 -4.61 4.34 -6.23
CA LEU A 73 -5.23 3.02 -6.33
C LEU A 73 -4.19 1.91 -6.31
N ALA A 74 -3.07 2.08 -7.02
CA ALA A 74 -1.98 1.13 -7.05
C ALA A 74 -1.33 0.97 -5.67
N GLU A 75 -1.02 2.07 -4.98
CA GLU A 75 -0.46 2.02 -3.63
C GLU A 75 -1.44 1.36 -2.65
N THR A 76 -2.74 1.70 -2.74
CA THR A 76 -3.79 1.10 -1.91
C THR A 76 -3.92 -0.39 -2.17
N TYR A 77 -3.89 -0.83 -3.43
CA TYR A 77 -3.96 -2.24 -3.81
C TYR A 77 -2.76 -3.03 -3.28
N ILE A 78 -1.55 -2.46 -3.30
CA ILE A 78 -0.36 -3.13 -2.76
C ILE A 78 -0.44 -3.22 -1.22
N GLN A 79 -0.87 -2.15 -0.55
CA GLN A 79 -1.04 -2.16 0.91
C GLN A 79 -2.13 -3.16 1.36
N ALA A 80 -3.26 -3.23 0.65
CA ALA A 80 -4.29 -4.22 0.90
C ALA A 80 -3.79 -5.65 0.57
N GLY A 81 -2.93 -5.81 -0.44
CA GLY A 81 -2.31 -7.09 -0.78
C GLY A 81 -1.43 -7.64 0.35
N TRP A 82 -0.76 -6.76 1.09
CA TRP A 82 -0.04 -7.15 2.32
C TRP A 82 -1.00 -7.68 3.40
N GLY A 83 -2.14 -7.01 3.60
CA GLY A 83 -3.19 -7.50 4.49
C GLY A 83 -3.70 -8.90 4.09
N ALA A 84 -3.95 -9.11 2.79
CA ALA A 84 -4.34 -10.39 2.24
C ALA A 84 -3.27 -11.48 2.50
N TYR A 85 -2.00 -11.16 2.29
CA TYR A 85 -0.89 -12.08 2.56
C TYR A 85 -0.82 -12.48 4.03
N CYS A 86 -0.96 -11.52 4.96
CA CYS A 86 -0.96 -11.80 6.39
C CYS A 86 -2.11 -12.73 6.80
N VAL A 87 -3.32 -12.53 6.24
CA VAL A 87 -4.48 -13.40 6.49
C VAL A 87 -4.24 -14.81 5.98
N LEU A 88 -3.73 -14.95 4.75
CA LEU A 88 -3.45 -16.27 4.17
C LEU A 88 -2.36 -17.03 4.95
N ARG A 89 -1.30 -16.33 5.38
CA ARG A 89 -0.28 -16.92 6.26
C ARG A 89 -0.87 -17.37 7.58
N ALA A 90 -1.79 -16.61 8.17
CA ALA A 90 -2.47 -17.01 9.39
C ALA A 90 -3.26 -18.30 9.17
N TYR A 91 -4.09 -18.37 8.12
CA TYR A 91 -4.86 -19.58 7.79
C TYR A 91 -3.98 -20.80 7.52
N GLU A 92 -2.90 -20.64 6.75
CA GLU A 92 -1.94 -21.71 6.48
C GLU A 92 -1.30 -22.24 7.78
N ALA A 93 -0.90 -21.33 8.67
CA ALA A 93 -0.29 -21.70 9.94
C ALA A 93 -1.27 -22.41 10.90
N ILE A 94 -2.53 -21.96 10.93
CA ILE A 94 -3.61 -22.58 11.71
C ILE A 94 -3.88 -24.00 11.18
N SER A 95 -4.01 -24.14 9.86
CA SER A 95 -4.23 -25.43 9.20
C SER A 95 -3.09 -26.40 9.47
N LYS A 96 -1.82 -25.95 9.36
CA LYS A 96 -0.63 -26.78 9.65
C LYS A 96 -0.51 -27.18 11.12
N ALA A 97 -1.04 -26.37 12.02
CA ALA A 97 -1.06 -26.66 13.46
C ALA A 97 -2.22 -27.59 13.88
N GLY A 98 -3.15 -27.92 12.97
CA GLY A 98 -4.31 -28.77 13.26
C GLY A 98 -5.28 -28.17 14.30
N LEU A 99 -5.25 -26.85 14.50
CA LEU A 99 -6.02 -26.16 15.53
C LEU A 99 -7.40 -25.76 14.99
N GLN A 100 -8.45 -26.05 15.77
CA GLN A 100 -9.80 -25.54 15.48
C GLN A 100 -9.95 -24.05 15.81
N SER A 101 -9.12 -23.52 16.71
CA SER A 101 -9.14 -22.11 17.14
C SER A 101 -7.78 -21.47 16.91
N GLY A 102 -7.74 -20.55 15.95
CA GLY A 102 -6.52 -19.90 15.45
C GLY A 102 -6.28 -18.48 15.95
N TRP A 103 -6.97 -18.03 17.00
CA TRP A 103 -6.96 -16.64 17.45
C TRP A 103 -5.55 -16.08 17.69
N GLY A 104 -4.65 -16.86 18.30
CA GLY A 104 -3.26 -16.44 18.52
C GLY A 104 -2.47 -16.17 17.23
N TYR A 105 -2.78 -16.89 16.14
CA TYR A 105 -2.16 -16.66 14.84
C TYR A 105 -2.74 -15.42 14.16
N HIS A 106 -4.06 -15.21 14.27
CA HIS A 106 -4.70 -14.01 13.73
C HIS A 106 -4.30 -12.73 14.47
N THR A 107 -4.14 -12.76 15.80
CA THR A 107 -3.67 -11.59 16.55
C THR A 107 -2.22 -11.26 16.23
N ALA A 108 -1.34 -12.26 16.18
CA ALA A 108 0.04 -12.08 15.75
C ALA A 108 0.13 -11.51 14.32
N ALA A 109 -0.66 -12.05 13.40
CA ALA A 109 -0.71 -11.58 12.02
C ALA A 109 -1.27 -10.16 11.89
N PHE A 110 -2.31 -9.84 12.66
CA PHE A 110 -2.88 -8.49 12.70
C PHE A 110 -1.87 -7.46 13.22
N LEU A 111 -1.18 -7.76 14.34
CA LEU A 111 -0.18 -6.85 14.90
C LEU A 111 0.98 -6.60 13.93
N LEU A 112 1.45 -7.63 13.23
CA LEU A 112 2.52 -7.48 12.23
C LEU A 112 2.03 -6.79 10.95
N CYS A 113 0.79 -7.04 10.53
CA CYS A 113 0.17 -6.36 9.39
C CYS A 113 0.04 -4.85 9.65
N VAL A 114 -0.66 -4.50 10.73
CA VAL A 114 -0.91 -3.10 11.11
C VAL A 114 0.37 -2.42 11.56
N GLY A 115 1.26 -3.12 12.26
CA GLY A 115 2.56 -2.60 12.67
C GLY A 115 3.44 -2.20 11.50
N ALA A 116 3.54 -3.06 10.47
CA ALA A 116 4.29 -2.76 9.25
C ALA A 116 3.69 -1.55 8.53
N LEU A 117 2.37 -1.56 8.28
CA LEU A 117 1.70 -0.45 7.60
C LEU A 117 1.75 0.86 8.40
N GLY A 118 1.65 0.78 9.72
CA GLY A 118 1.76 1.93 10.63
C GLY A 118 3.17 2.53 10.62
N TYR A 119 4.20 1.69 10.57
CA TYR A 119 5.58 2.15 10.40
C TYR A 119 5.77 2.87 9.06
N LEU A 120 5.20 2.32 7.98
CA LEU A 120 5.24 2.94 6.65
C LEU A 120 4.52 4.30 6.66
N ALA A 121 3.31 4.35 7.22
CA ALA A 121 2.51 5.56 7.34
C ALA A 121 3.22 6.67 8.13
N ARG A 122 3.94 6.32 9.22
CA ARG A 122 4.72 7.30 9.99
C ARG A 122 5.87 7.92 9.21
N LYS A 123 6.41 7.21 8.22
CA LYS A 123 7.49 7.72 7.37
C LYS A 123 6.98 8.54 6.20
N GLU A 124 5.68 8.54 5.91
CA GLU A 124 5.09 9.16 4.74
C GLU A 124 5.18 10.70 4.80
N PRO A 125 5.87 11.37 3.85
CA PRO A 125 6.00 12.83 3.86
C PRO A 125 4.73 13.52 3.34
N ARG A 126 3.89 12.80 2.57
CA ARG A 126 2.60 13.28 2.08
C ARG A 126 1.62 13.24 3.27
N LYS A 127 1.15 14.42 3.69
CA LYS A 127 0.14 14.57 4.76
C LYS A 127 -1.22 14.98 4.19
N ASP A 128 -1.56 14.43 3.04
CA ASP A 128 -2.82 14.72 2.36
C ASP A 128 -3.94 13.82 2.92
N LEU A 129 -5.20 14.25 2.82
CA LEU A 129 -6.36 13.43 3.20
C LEU A 129 -6.36 12.06 2.52
N LEU A 130 -5.96 12.00 1.24
CA LEU A 130 -5.84 10.74 0.50
C LEU A 130 -4.85 9.78 1.16
N SER A 131 -3.67 10.25 1.57
CA SER A 131 -2.69 9.38 2.25
C SER A 131 -3.20 8.82 3.58
N ILE A 132 -4.06 9.57 4.29
CA ILE A 132 -4.71 9.08 5.52
C ILE A 132 -5.71 7.98 5.18
N VAL A 133 -6.61 8.23 4.23
CA VAL A 133 -7.62 7.26 3.77
C VAL A 133 -6.95 5.99 3.27
N GLN A 134 -5.91 6.10 2.46
CA GLN A 134 -5.10 4.97 1.97
C GLN A 134 -4.53 4.13 3.11
N SER A 135 -3.93 4.78 4.12
CA SER A 135 -3.37 4.08 5.28
C SER A 135 -4.45 3.36 6.08
N CYS A 136 -5.62 4.00 6.27
CA CYS A 136 -6.77 3.37 6.92
C CYS A 136 -7.29 2.16 6.15
N ILE A 137 -7.39 2.25 4.81
CA ILE A 137 -7.81 1.14 3.95
C ILE A 137 -6.81 -0.01 4.04
N GLY A 138 -5.51 0.27 3.93
CA GLY A 138 -4.46 -0.73 4.08
C GLY A 138 -4.56 -1.47 5.41
N MET A 139 -4.64 -0.75 6.53
CA MET A 139 -4.76 -1.36 7.86
C MET A 139 -6.08 -2.12 8.07
N GLY A 140 -7.19 -1.57 7.57
CA GLY A 140 -8.53 -2.17 7.70
C GLY A 140 -8.76 -3.38 6.80
N SER A 141 -8.03 -3.48 5.68
CA SER A 141 -8.17 -4.56 4.70
C SER A 141 -8.00 -5.96 5.32
N TYR A 142 -7.10 -6.12 6.29
CA TYR A 142 -6.90 -7.38 7.00
C TYR A 142 -8.22 -7.88 7.62
N LEU A 143 -8.95 -7.01 8.32
CA LEU A 143 -10.22 -7.37 8.95
C LEU A 143 -11.27 -7.75 7.90
N VAL A 144 -11.32 -7.01 6.79
CA VAL A 144 -12.23 -7.31 5.69
C VAL A 144 -11.95 -8.71 5.12
N PHE A 145 -10.69 -9.08 4.94
CA PHE A 145 -10.34 -10.42 4.43
C PHE A 145 -10.58 -11.53 5.45
N CYS A 146 -10.48 -11.25 6.75
CA CYS A 146 -10.86 -12.21 7.79
C CYS A 146 -12.38 -12.44 7.85
N ILE A 147 -13.19 -11.38 7.72
CA ILE A 147 -14.66 -11.47 7.79
C ILE A 147 -15.25 -12.02 6.49
N THR A 148 -14.67 -11.60 5.35
CA THR A 148 -15.15 -11.96 4.02
C THR A 148 -14.04 -12.62 3.21
N PRO A 149 -13.76 -13.91 3.44
CA PRO A 149 -12.71 -14.63 2.71
C PRO A 149 -12.93 -14.65 1.18
N GLY A 150 -14.19 -14.55 0.73
CA GLY A 150 -14.52 -14.43 -0.70
C GLY A 150 -13.87 -13.23 -1.38
N ALA A 151 -13.60 -12.15 -0.64
CA ALA A 151 -12.90 -10.97 -1.18
C ALA A 151 -11.45 -11.29 -1.58
N LEU A 152 -10.79 -12.25 -0.94
CA LEU A 152 -9.46 -12.71 -1.34
C LEU A 152 -9.50 -13.35 -2.75
N ALA A 153 -10.56 -14.12 -3.03
CA ALA A 153 -10.74 -14.77 -4.33
C ALA A 153 -11.03 -13.77 -5.45
N THR A 154 -11.74 -12.70 -5.14
CA THR A 154 -12.06 -11.65 -6.12
C THR A 154 -10.88 -10.73 -6.40
N TYR A 155 -10.20 -10.23 -5.36
CA TYR A 155 -9.20 -9.16 -5.52
C TYR A 155 -7.76 -9.68 -5.61
N TYR A 156 -7.47 -10.83 -5.02
CA TYR A 156 -6.12 -11.42 -4.98
C TYR A 156 -6.12 -12.92 -5.36
N PRO A 157 -6.72 -13.32 -6.50
CA PRO A 157 -6.75 -14.72 -6.93
C PRO A 157 -5.34 -15.29 -7.17
N TRP A 158 -4.43 -14.46 -7.67
CA TRP A 158 -3.03 -14.82 -7.87
C TRP A 158 -2.34 -15.16 -6.55
N LEU A 159 -2.65 -14.42 -5.48
CA LEU A 159 -2.08 -14.64 -4.16
C LEU A 159 -2.58 -15.95 -3.57
N LEU A 160 -3.88 -16.26 -3.71
CA LEU A 160 -4.42 -17.55 -3.30
C LEU A 160 -3.75 -18.74 -4.01
N GLY A 161 -3.38 -18.58 -5.28
CA GLY A 161 -2.66 -19.60 -6.04
C GLY A 161 -1.31 -19.97 -5.42
N PHE A 162 -0.64 -19.04 -4.74
CA PHE A 162 0.63 -19.30 -4.04
C PHE A 162 0.49 -20.07 -2.72
N PHE A 163 -0.72 -20.13 -2.14
CA PHE A 163 -0.98 -20.75 -0.84
C PHE A 163 -1.69 -22.11 -0.93
N LYS A 164 -2.05 -22.55 -2.15
CA LYS A 164 -2.57 -23.90 -2.42
C LYS A 164 -1.43 -24.89 -2.57
#